data_AF-A0A9E4RTV1-F1
#
_entry.id   AF-A0A9E4RTV1-F1
#
_cell.length_a   1.000
_cell.length_b   1.000
_cell.length_c   1.000
_cell.angle_alpha   90.00
_cell.angle_beta   90.00
_cell.angle_gamma   90.00
#
_symmetry.space_group_name_H-M   'P 1'
#
loop_
_entity.id
_entity.type
_entity.pdbx_description
1 polymer ?
#
loop_
_entity_poly.entity_id
_entity_poly.type
_entity_poly.pdbx_seq_one_letter_code
_entity_poly.pdbx_strand_id
1 'polypeptide(L)'
;ISQVEVSLDGGETWHAARMEEPIDRWMWVRWSYLWDAQKFGQYKVMSRATDAAGRVQSMEPRYNNMRKNFSAVVGYDIVID
;
A
#
# COMPACT_ATOMS: atom_id res chain seq x y z
N ILE A 1 9.80 2.01 -8.19
CA ILE A 1 9.29 1.31 -6.98
C ILE A 1 10.05 0.00 -6.87
N SER A 2 10.48 -0.40 -5.67
CA SER A 2 11.23 -1.63 -5.41
C SER A 2 10.40 -2.68 -4.68
N GLN A 3 9.35 -2.27 -3.96
CA GLN A 3 8.43 -3.17 -3.28
C GLN A 3 7.07 -2.49 -3.07
N VAL A 4 6.01 -3.28 -3.09
CA VAL A 4 4.70 -2.89 -2.57
C VAL A 4 4.28 -3.94 -1.55
N GLU A 5 3.71 -3.50 -0.44
CA GLU A 5 3.17 -4.37 0.59
C GLU A 5 1.70 -4.02 0.86
N VAL A 6 0.93 -5.05 1.21
CA VAL A 6 -0.49 -4.95 1.58
C VAL A 6 -0.66 -5.37 3.02
N SER A 7 -1.44 -4.60 3.76
CA SER A 7 -1.92 -4.93 5.10
C SER A 7 -3.42 -5.22 5.01
N LEU A 8 -3.89 -6.19 5.79
CA LEU A 8 -5.32 -6.51 5.93
C LEU A 8 -5.86 -6.17 7.34
N ASP A 9 -4.99 -5.79 8.27
CA ASP A 9 -5.27 -5.55 9.69
C ASP A 9 -5.01 -4.08 10.11
N GLY A 10 -5.10 -3.15 9.16
CA GLY A 10 -4.92 -1.72 9.47
C GLY A 10 -3.48 -1.27 9.71
N GLY A 11 -2.50 -2.06 9.28
CA GLY A 11 -1.08 -1.71 9.25
C GLY A 11 -0.25 -2.39 10.33
N GLU A 12 -0.83 -3.35 11.06
CA GLU A 12 -0.12 -4.14 12.07
C GLU A 12 0.81 -5.15 11.42
N THR A 13 0.36 -5.83 10.35
CA THR A 13 1.17 -6.76 9.56
C THR A 13 1.15 -6.42 8.07
N TRP A 14 2.25 -6.75 7.38
CA TRP A 14 2.48 -6.37 5.98
C TRP A 14 2.94 -7.59 5.18
N HIS A 15 2.33 -7.78 4.01
CA HIS A 15 2.62 -8.88 3.11
C HIS A 15 3.08 -8.34 1.75
N ALA A 16 4.13 -8.93 1.18
CA ALA A 16 4.64 -8.53 -0.12
C ALA A 16 3.59 -8.76 -1.22
N ALA A 17 3.34 -7.74 -2.04
CA ALA A 17 2.54 -7.84 -3.24
C ALA A 17 3.39 -8.34 -4.42
N ARG A 18 2.74 -8.99 -5.39
CA ARG A 18 3.36 -9.31 -6.67
C ARG A 18 3.43 -8.04 -7.51
N MET A 19 4.65 -7.60 -7.84
CA MET A 19 4.87 -6.52 -8.80
C MET A 19 4.95 -7.07 -10.22
N GLU A 20 4.41 -6.32 -11.17
CA GLU A 20 4.62 -6.54 -12.60
C GLU A 20 5.80 -5.70 -13.09
N GLU A 21 6.47 -6.16 -14.14
CA GLU A 21 7.53 -5.38 -14.77
C GLU A 21 6.92 -4.13 -15.44
N PRO A 22 7.42 -2.91 -15.13
CA PRO A 22 6.92 -1.71 -15.76
C PRO A 22 7.39 -1.62 -17.21
N ILE A 23 6.53 -1.10 -18.09
CA ILE A 23 6.85 -0.91 -19.52
C ILE A 23 7.99 0.11 -19.70
N ASP A 24 8.08 1.09 -18.80
CA ASP A 24 9.14 2.10 -18.76
C ASP A 24 9.49 2.46 -17.30
N ARG A 25 10.75 2.79 -17.04
CA ARG A 25 11.27 3.14 -15.71
C ARG A 25 10.59 4.33 -15.03
N TRP A 26 9.93 5.21 -15.80
CA TRP A 26 9.23 6.40 -15.31
C TRP A 26 7.73 6.19 -15.14
N MET A 27 7.21 5.04 -15.55
CA MET A 27 5.81 4.70 -15.35
C MET A 27 5.54 4.18 -13.94
N TRP A 28 4.27 4.23 -13.55
CA TRP A 28 3.78 3.47 -12.41
C TRP A 28 4.08 1.96 -12.56
N VAL A 29 4.17 1.27 -11.43
CA VAL A 29 4.33 -0.19 -11.39
C VAL A 29 2.97 -0.78 -11.05
N ARG A 30 2.46 -1.67 -11.92
CA ARG A 30 1.27 -2.47 -11.59
C ARG A 30 1.65 -3.52 -10.56
N TRP A 31 0.75 -3.77 -9.62
CA TRP A 31 0.95 -4.76 -8.58
C TRP A 31 -0.39 -5.38 -8.20
N SER A 32 -0.33 -6.56 -7.61
CA SER A 32 -1.50 -7.30 -7.15
C SER A 32 -1.18 -8.10 -5.89
N TYR A 33 -2.19 -8.33 -5.08
CA TYR A 33 -2.10 -9.21 -3.91
C TYR A 33 -3.31 -10.14 -3.92
N LEU A 34 -3.05 -11.45 -4.02
CA LEU A 34 -4.11 -12.45 -3.96
C LEU A 34 -4.40 -12.73 -2.49
N TRP A 35 -5.59 -12.32 -2.05
CA TRP A 35 -6.05 -12.56 -0.70
C TRP A 35 -7.03 -13.74 -0.68
N ASP A 36 -6.62 -14.83 -0.02
CA ASP A 36 -7.51 -15.94 0.30
C ASP A 36 -8.28 -15.65 1.59
N ALA A 37 -9.46 -15.09 1.45
CA ALA A 37 -10.19 -14.46 2.54
C ALA A 37 -11.09 -15.46 3.31
N GLN A 38 -10.43 -16.38 4.02
CA GLN A 38 -11.07 -17.54 4.67
C GLN A 38 -11.91 -17.20 5.92
N LYS A 39 -11.85 -15.97 6.43
CA LYS A 39 -12.54 -15.56 7.67
C LYS A 39 -13.47 -14.39 7.39
N PHE A 40 -14.74 -14.51 7.77
CA PHE A 40 -15.68 -13.41 7.83
C PHE A 40 -15.22 -12.34 8.82
N GLY A 41 -15.63 -11.09 8.60
CA GLY A 41 -15.34 -9.98 9.50
C GLY A 41 -15.00 -8.68 8.78
N GLN A 42 -14.58 -7.70 9.59
CA GLN A 42 -14.13 -6.40 9.12
C GLN A 42 -12.62 -6.41 8.96
N TYR A 43 -12.15 -5.87 7.85
CA TYR A 43 -10.74 -5.74 7.50
C TYR A 43 -10.45 -4.30 7.12
N LYS A 44 -9.25 -3.82 7.44
CA LYS A 44 -8.76 -2.53 6.96
C LYS A 44 -7.60 -2.76 6.02
N VAL A 45 -7.91 -2.69 4.73
CA VAL A 45 -6.94 -2.91 3.67
C VAL A 45 -6.13 -1.64 3.45
N MET A 46 -4.81 -1.78 3.49
CA MET A 46 -3.86 -0.70 3.23
C MET A 46 -2.80 -1.17 2.25
N SER A 47 -2.16 -0.22 1.55
CA SER A 47 -0.96 -0.50 0.77
C SER A 47 0.12 0.54 1.06
N ARG A 48 1.38 0.10 1.02
CA ARG A 48 2.54 1.00 1.09
C ARG A 48 3.58 0.59 0.07
N ALA A 49 4.24 1.58 -0.53
CA ALA A 49 5.34 1.37 -1.46
C ALA A 49 6.68 1.75 -0.84
N THR A 50 7.71 1.00 -1.23
CA THR A 50 9.12 1.31 -1.00
C THR A 50 9.77 1.63 -2.35
N ASP A 51 10.57 2.69 -2.41
CA ASP A 51 11.30 3.03 -3.63
C ASP A 51 12.73 2.44 -3.68
N ALA A 52 13.43 2.66 -4.79
CA ALA A 52 14.78 2.13 -5.00
C ALA A 52 15.82 2.70 -4.01
N ALA A 53 15.51 3.82 -3.33
CA ALA A 53 16.35 4.41 -2.29
C ALA A 53 15.96 3.94 -0.88
N GLY A 54 15.01 3.00 -0.76
CA GLY A 54 14.52 2.49 0.53
C GLY A 54 13.55 3.43 1.24
N ARG A 55 13.03 4.46 0.57
CA ARG A 55 12.04 5.35 1.19
C ARG A 55 10.68 4.67 1.20
N VAL A 56 10.05 4.67 2.36
CA VAL A 56 8.72 4.09 2.61
C VAL A 56 7.72 5.22 2.87
N GLN A 57 6.48 5.06 2.39
CA GLN A 57 5.38 5.96 2.74
C GLN A 57 5.16 5.99 4.26
N SER A 58 4.80 7.16 4.80
CA SER A 58 4.48 7.30 6.23
C SER A 58 3.02 6.93 6.52
N MET A 59 2.75 6.42 7.72
CA MET A 59 1.37 6.19 8.18
C MET A 59 0.63 7.51 8.39
N GLU A 60 1.33 8.51 8.92
CA GLU A 60 0.76 9.84 9.14
C GLU A 60 1.08 10.79 7.98
N PRO A 61 0.16 11.71 7.62
CA PRO A 61 0.41 12.73 6.63
C PRO A 61 1.52 13.69 7.06
N ARG A 62 2.43 13.99 6.13
CA ARG A 62 3.38 15.09 6.31
C ARG A 62 2.77 16.36 5.72
N TYR A 63 2.59 17.38 6.54
CA TYR A 63 2.00 18.64 6.11
C TYR A 63 3.07 19.64 5.68
N ASN A 64 2.75 20.40 4.64
CA ASN A 64 3.41 21.67 4.33
C ASN A 64 2.36 22.79 4.36
N ASN A 65 2.80 24.04 4.43
CA ASN A 65 1.92 25.21 4.52
C ASN A 65 0.95 25.33 3.31
N MET A 66 1.23 24.63 2.21
CA MET A 66 0.39 24.60 1.00
C MET A 66 -0.55 23.39 0.93
N ARG A 67 -0.49 22.46 1.89
CA ARG A 67 -1.25 21.19 1.92
C ARG A 67 -1.07 20.30 0.67
N LYS A 68 0.10 20.37 0.04
CA LYS A 68 0.46 19.56 -1.16
C LYS A 68 1.30 18.33 -0.77
N ASN A 69 1.48 17.41 -1.72
CA ASN A 69 2.36 16.23 -1.61
C ASN A 69 1.90 15.18 -0.59
N PHE A 70 0.58 15.02 -0.44
CA PHE A 70 0.02 13.92 0.33
C PHE A 70 0.51 12.59 -0.25
N SER A 71 1.15 11.78 0.58
CA SER A 71 1.71 10.48 0.22
C SER A 71 1.63 9.47 1.38
N ALA A 72 0.85 9.79 2.41
CA ALA A 72 0.65 8.86 3.52
C ALA A 72 -0.14 7.63 3.06
N VAL A 73 0.07 6.54 3.78
CA VAL A 73 -0.70 5.31 3.62
C VAL A 73 -2.17 5.61 3.92
N VAL A 74 -3.05 5.10 3.07
CA VAL A 74 -4.50 5.19 3.26
C VAL A 74 -5.08 3.79 3.45
N GLY A 75 -6.09 3.70 4.30
CA GLY A 75 -6.85 2.48 4.53
C GLY A 75 -8.23 2.55 3.92
N TYR A 76 -8.73 1.38 3.53
CA TYR A 76 -10.09 1.17 3.07
C TYR A 76 -10.71 0.02 3.87
N ASP A 77 -11.88 0.27 4.45
CA ASP A 77 -12.59 -0.73 5.25
C ASP A 77 -13.39 -1.67 4.32
N ILE A 78 -13.22 -2.97 4.52
CA ILE A 78 -13.90 -4.03 3.78
C ILE A 78 -14.59 -4.95 4.77
N VAL A 79 -15.81 -5.40 4.44
CA VAL A 79 -16.54 -6.43 5.18
C VAL A 79 -16.60 -7.68 4.32
N ILE A 80 -16.32 -8.83 4.93
CA ILE A 80 -16.56 -10.15 4.36
C ILE A 80 -17.68 -10.80 5.14
N ASP A 81 -18.77 -11.10 4.46
CA ASP A 81 -20.02 -11.68 4.97
C ASP A 81 -20.37 -13.03 4.32
#